data_AF-A0A6N7WF46-F1
#
_entry.id   AF-A0A6N7WF46-F1
#
_cell.length_a   1.000
_cell.length_b   1.000
_cell.length_c   1.000
_cell.angle_alpha   90.00
_cell.angle_beta   90.00
_cell.angle_gamma   90.00
#
_symmetry.space_group_name_H-M   'P 1'
#
loop_
_entity.id
_entity.type
_entity.pdbx_description
1 polymer ?
#
loop_
_entity_poly.entity_id
_entity_poly.type
_entity_poly.pdbx_seq_one_letter_code
_entity_poly.pdbx_strand_id
1 'polypeptide(L)'
;MAMTLPFENDTRTITKKLEKNSLKADKSRNILIIITIALATCLIMTTTLYFFASQRKSLNDAAGRYQAIINEVDNDTITKLVNDDRVQVGVSHLLGLVSYGDYKLTVRSMDETLMKLAKYPDLEGELPKSINEIAITKAFLDRAGLSKSIGDTISLNLGDGEKDYTLCGILPVENSNYSVFVSQSYIKNKISEPAYSAYIRLNESDGWSKAAIQAELSTLCRELEIQPEQMQFSTYYFSLIEQRSSQYITVIAFISLIIALACTLVIYSLFYVSIARKTKEYGKLRTIGATGKQMKRIVFREGFHLSRIGIPIGILAGAIAGYVLVPQGWNTLMVFVIAAVTALFVYLCVMIAVIKPAKIAAHVTPIEAVRYMAGNNDVMSNSTKVLHRSLSAKNLAFLNFARNRKKTALTILSLGVCGILLMASSAYFNSIDPLAMARRSFPYGEIRLELGDYGPQAHNSEQYSELQKLNLLTEDFRESILDIDGVEEIKEYQGTVLNVRMPTGDIEPIVSDAYTPSSQKLLEEYLIDGTADLQELLNNNGIIIENGPQWKETFGWDAVIGDKLLIEVGGQTLEVKVMGIVDANIPYGGYDRVSSLHNL
;
A
#
# COMPACT_ATOMS: atom_id res chain seq x y z
N MET A 1 24.89 -49.76 -6.59
CA MET A 1 25.93 -50.34 -5.72
C MET A 1 27.26 -49.84 -6.25
N ALA A 2 27.84 -48.81 -5.64
CA ALA A 2 29.09 -48.20 -6.14
C ALA A 2 30.27 -48.89 -5.47
N MET A 3 31.21 -49.36 -6.29
CA MET A 3 32.38 -50.14 -5.90
C MET A 3 33.30 -49.28 -5.01
N THR A 4 33.35 -49.57 -3.71
CA THR A 4 34.28 -48.95 -2.75
C THR A 4 35.66 -49.55 -2.94
N LEU A 5 36.65 -48.72 -3.29
CA LEU A 5 38.06 -49.12 -3.33
C LEU A 5 38.51 -49.68 -1.96
N PRO A 6 39.48 -50.61 -1.89
CA PRO A 6 39.78 -51.46 -0.72
C PRO A 6 40.20 -50.74 0.58
N PHE A 7 40.32 -49.41 0.56
CA PHE A 7 40.68 -48.57 1.72
C PHE A 7 39.66 -47.47 2.05
N GLU A 8 38.53 -47.35 1.32
CA GLU A 8 37.44 -46.44 1.68
C GLU A 8 36.51 -47.09 2.71
N ASN A 9 36.84 -46.94 4.00
CA ASN A 9 35.96 -47.35 5.08
C ASN A 9 34.71 -46.45 5.14
N ASP A 10 33.49 -47.02 5.14
CA ASP A 10 32.25 -46.25 5.29
C ASP A 10 32.13 -45.66 6.71
N THR A 11 32.66 -44.46 6.86
CA THR A 11 32.65 -43.72 8.13
C THR A 11 31.36 -42.93 8.38
N ARG A 12 30.30 -43.13 7.58
CA ARG A 12 29.00 -42.45 7.76
C ARG A 12 28.37 -42.75 9.12
N THR A 13 28.47 -43.98 9.61
CA THR A 13 27.88 -44.38 10.90
C THR A 13 28.60 -43.73 12.09
N ILE A 14 29.92 -43.66 12.04
CA ILE A 14 30.72 -43.02 13.09
C ILE A 14 30.50 -41.51 13.09
N THR A 15 30.48 -40.88 11.91
CA THR A 15 30.19 -39.44 11.79
C THR A 15 28.77 -39.09 12.25
N LYS A 16 27.76 -39.93 11.97
CA LYS A 16 26.40 -39.84 12.56
C LYS A 16 26.42 -39.85 14.09
N LYS A 17 27.17 -40.78 14.68
CA LYS A 17 27.24 -40.96 16.14
C LYS A 17 27.91 -39.78 16.82
N LEU A 18 29.02 -39.29 16.26
CA LEU A 18 29.74 -38.12 16.76
C LEU A 18 28.89 -36.85 16.68
N GLU A 19 28.20 -36.63 15.56
CA GLU A 19 27.28 -35.52 15.38
C GLU A 19 26.13 -35.54 16.40
N LYS A 20 25.45 -36.68 16.59
CA LYS A 20 24.37 -36.81 17.59
C LYS A 20 24.85 -36.52 19.01
N ASN A 21 26.05 -36.96 19.37
CA ASN A 21 26.64 -36.68 20.67
C ASN A 21 27.04 -35.21 20.82
N SER A 22 27.56 -34.60 19.76
CA SER A 22 27.88 -33.17 19.71
C SER A 22 26.63 -32.30 19.89
N LEU A 23 25.50 -32.69 19.27
CA LEU A 23 24.20 -32.02 19.44
C LEU A 23 23.65 -32.17 20.87
N LYS A 24 23.87 -33.32 21.52
CA LYS A 24 23.43 -33.54 22.91
C LYS A 24 24.26 -32.74 23.92
N ALA A 25 25.54 -32.50 23.64
CA ALA A 25 26.42 -31.75 24.53
C ALA A 25 26.08 -30.24 24.51
N ASP A 26 25.81 -29.68 23.33
CA ASP A 26 25.62 -28.22 23.15
C ASP A 26 24.14 -27.79 23.10
N LYS A 27 23.33 -28.22 24.08
CA LYS A 27 21.87 -27.98 24.06
C LYS A 27 21.50 -26.50 23.95
N SER A 28 22.07 -25.62 24.77
CA SER A 28 21.74 -24.20 24.78
C SER A 28 22.07 -23.51 23.46
N ARG A 29 23.23 -23.84 22.86
CA ARG A 29 23.61 -23.36 21.53
C ARG A 29 22.61 -23.82 20.47
N ASN A 30 22.23 -25.10 20.51
CA ASN A 30 21.34 -25.68 19.51
C ASN A 30 19.94 -25.08 19.59
N ILE A 31 19.43 -24.83 20.80
CA ILE A 31 18.16 -24.14 21.01
C ILE A 31 18.23 -22.73 20.41
N LEU A 32 19.30 -21.96 20.68
CA LEU A 32 19.45 -20.62 20.10
C LEU A 32 19.48 -20.65 18.57
N ILE A 33 20.23 -21.58 17.96
CA ILE A 33 20.27 -21.72 16.50
C ILE A 33 18.90 -22.12 15.93
N ILE A 34 18.19 -23.05 16.58
CA ILE A 34 16.85 -23.47 16.17
C ILE A 34 15.88 -22.29 16.23
N ILE A 35 15.90 -21.51 17.32
CA ILE A 35 15.07 -20.31 17.47
C ILE A 35 15.41 -19.29 16.38
N THR A 36 16.70 -19.03 16.12
CA THR A 36 17.10 -18.10 15.05
C THR A 36 16.60 -18.56 13.68
N ILE A 37 16.74 -19.85 13.35
CA ILE A 37 16.26 -20.40 12.08
C ILE A 37 14.72 -20.33 12.01
N ALA A 38 14.03 -20.71 13.08
CA ALA A 38 12.58 -20.69 13.15
C ALA A 38 12.02 -19.27 13.01
N LEU A 39 12.61 -18.29 13.69
CA LEU A 39 12.22 -16.89 13.61
C LEU A 39 12.48 -16.32 12.20
N ALA A 40 13.64 -16.59 11.61
CA ALA A 40 13.95 -16.18 10.24
C ALA A 40 12.94 -16.73 9.23
N THR A 41 12.67 -18.03 9.34
CA THR A 41 11.73 -18.74 8.47
C THR A 41 10.31 -18.21 8.67
N CYS A 42 9.90 -17.97 9.92
CA CYS A 42 8.60 -17.40 10.27
C CYS A 42 8.42 -16.01 9.67
N LEU A 43 9.41 -15.12 9.82
CA LEU A 43 9.35 -13.77 9.27
C LEU A 43 9.27 -13.78 7.74
N ILE A 44 10.16 -14.52 7.07
CA ILE A 44 10.16 -14.61 5.59
C ILE A 44 8.85 -15.25 5.09
N MET A 45 8.36 -16.30 5.76
CA MET A 45 7.09 -16.93 5.41
C MET A 45 5.92 -15.96 5.58
N THR A 46 5.86 -15.25 6.71
CA THR A 46 4.77 -14.31 7.03
C THR A 46 4.74 -13.15 6.05
N THR A 47 5.89 -12.52 5.75
CA THR A 47 5.96 -11.39 4.82
C THR A 47 5.62 -11.81 3.40
N THR A 48 6.11 -12.96 2.95
CA THR A 48 5.83 -13.50 1.61
C THR A 48 4.36 -13.88 1.49
N LEU A 49 3.78 -14.56 2.49
CA LEU A 49 2.36 -14.89 2.51
C LEU A 49 1.48 -13.66 2.56
N TYR A 50 1.79 -12.68 3.42
CA TYR A 50 1.04 -11.43 3.52
C TYR A 50 0.90 -10.77 2.15
N PHE A 51 2.00 -10.66 1.41
CA PHE A 51 1.97 -10.07 0.07
C PHE A 51 1.12 -10.86 -0.90
N PHE A 52 1.39 -12.16 -1.04
CA PHE A 52 0.69 -12.97 -2.03
C PHE A 52 -0.79 -13.17 -1.69
N ALA A 53 -1.13 -13.26 -0.42
CA ALA A 53 -2.51 -13.28 0.05
C ALA A 53 -3.19 -11.92 -0.15
N SER A 54 -2.50 -10.80 0.12
CA SER A 54 -3.01 -9.44 -0.15
C SER A 54 -3.28 -9.24 -1.64
N GLN A 55 -2.33 -9.61 -2.49
CA GLN A 55 -2.49 -9.58 -3.95
C GLN A 55 -3.68 -10.45 -4.39
N ARG A 56 -3.82 -11.66 -3.86
CA ARG A 56 -4.94 -12.53 -4.22
C ARG A 56 -6.28 -11.98 -3.72
N LYS A 57 -6.32 -11.41 -2.52
CA LYS A 57 -7.50 -10.70 -2.00
C LYS A 57 -7.89 -9.57 -2.95
N SER A 58 -6.95 -8.73 -3.36
CA SER A 58 -7.20 -7.63 -4.29
C SER A 58 -7.66 -8.11 -5.66
N LEU A 59 -7.08 -9.19 -6.20
CA LEU A 59 -7.54 -9.79 -7.46
C LEU A 59 -8.94 -10.38 -7.37
N ASN A 60 -9.25 -11.09 -6.27
CA ASN A 60 -10.59 -11.60 -6.03
C ASN A 60 -11.59 -10.45 -5.89
N ASP A 61 -11.16 -9.32 -5.31
CA ASP A 61 -11.98 -8.12 -5.21
C ASP A 61 -12.14 -7.39 -6.55
N ALA A 62 -11.11 -7.34 -7.39
CA ALA A 62 -11.19 -6.80 -8.74
C ALA A 62 -12.06 -7.65 -9.68
N ALA A 63 -12.02 -8.98 -9.51
CA ALA A 63 -12.77 -9.91 -10.34
C ALA A 63 -14.26 -9.59 -10.32
N GLY A 64 -14.87 -9.50 -11.50
CA GLY A 64 -16.28 -9.13 -11.68
C GLY A 64 -16.59 -7.64 -11.53
N ARG A 65 -15.63 -6.76 -11.20
CA ARG A 65 -15.90 -5.32 -11.10
C ARG A 65 -15.90 -4.62 -12.46
N TYR A 66 -16.65 -3.52 -12.56
CA TYR A 66 -16.59 -2.61 -13.71
C TYR A 66 -15.21 -1.95 -13.82
N GLN A 67 -14.81 -1.70 -15.06
CA GLN A 67 -13.47 -1.24 -15.47
C GLN A 67 -13.49 0.18 -16.00
N ALA A 68 -14.62 0.61 -16.57
CA ALA A 68 -14.85 1.98 -16.99
C ALA A 68 -16.31 2.38 -16.79
N ILE A 69 -16.56 3.68 -16.82
CA ILE A 69 -17.87 4.30 -16.80
C ILE A 69 -17.94 5.18 -18.06
N ILE A 70 -19.02 5.06 -18.82
CA ILE A 70 -19.32 6.00 -19.91
C ILE A 70 -20.51 6.82 -19.46
N ASN A 71 -20.30 8.12 -19.28
CA ASN A 71 -21.31 9.05 -18.81
C ASN A 71 -22.08 9.68 -19.97
N GLU A 72 -23.28 10.17 -19.66
CA GLU A 72 -24.11 10.95 -20.58
C GLU A 72 -24.44 10.23 -21.91
N VAL A 73 -24.75 8.95 -21.84
CA VAL A 73 -25.11 8.14 -23.01
C VAL A 73 -26.61 8.03 -23.20
N ASP A 74 -27.05 8.13 -24.45
CA ASP A 74 -28.46 7.94 -24.80
C ASP A 74 -28.87 6.46 -24.77
N ASN A 75 -30.18 6.21 -24.88
CA ASN A 75 -30.72 4.87 -24.79
C ASN A 75 -30.34 3.98 -26.00
N ASP A 76 -30.05 4.56 -27.17
CA ASP A 76 -29.58 3.83 -28.36
C ASP A 76 -28.17 3.29 -28.15
N THR A 77 -27.26 4.13 -27.65
CA THR A 77 -25.89 3.79 -27.28
C THR A 77 -25.86 2.75 -26.16
N ILE A 78 -26.69 2.90 -25.13
CA ILE A 78 -26.87 1.87 -24.09
C ILE A 78 -27.28 0.54 -24.71
N THR A 79 -28.25 0.55 -25.65
CA THR A 79 -28.72 -0.68 -26.29
C THR A 79 -27.61 -1.33 -27.13
N LYS A 80 -26.81 -0.55 -27.85
CA LYS A 80 -25.63 -1.05 -28.57
C LYS A 80 -24.60 -1.67 -27.63
N LEU A 81 -24.29 -1.00 -26.52
CA LEU A 81 -23.34 -1.45 -25.50
C LEU A 81 -23.80 -2.75 -24.82
N VAL A 82 -25.08 -2.84 -24.42
CA VAL A 82 -25.65 -4.02 -23.77
C VAL A 82 -25.69 -5.23 -24.70
N ASN A 83 -25.81 -5.01 -26.01
CA ASN A 83 -25.82 -6.06 -27.03
C ASN A 83 -24.42 -6.42 -27.57
N ASP A 84 -23.34 -5.75 -27.13
CA ASP A 84 -21.98 -6.09 -27.55
C ASP A 84 -21.42 -7.25 -26.71
N ASP A 85 -21.16 -8.38 -27.37
CA ASP A 85 -20.69 -9.62 -26.73
C ASP A 85 -19.34 -9.47 -26.00
N ARG A 86 -18.56 -8.42 -26.29
CA ARG A 86 -17.27 -8.17 -25.63
C ARG A 86 -17.42 -7.66 -24.21
N VAL A 87 -18.59 -7.12 -23.84
CA VAL A 87 -18.77 -6.42 -22.56
C VAL A 87 -19.98 -6.87 -21.77
N GLN A 88 -19.88 -6.72 -20.45
CA GLN A 88 -21.00 -6.63 -19.53
C GLN A 88 -21.23 -5.17 -19.19
N VAL A 89 -22.49 -4.75 -19.22
CA VAL A 89 -22.88 -3.36 -19.05
C VAL A 89 -23.95 -3.27 -17.97
N GLY A 90 -23.62 -2.54 -16.92
CA GLY A 90 -24.57 -2.11 -15.90
C GLY A 90 -25.01 -0.69 -16.16
N VAL A 91 -26.32 -0.43 -16.08
CA VAL A 91 -26.90 0.87 -16.41
C VAL A 91 -27.38 1.57 -15.14
N SER A 92 -27.10 2.86 -15.05
CA SER A 92 -27.62 3.73 -14.00
C SER A 92 -28.06 5.07 -14.57
N HIS A 93 -29.01 5.70 -13.90
CA HIS A 93 -29.30 7.12 -14.08
C HIS A 93 -29.44 7.77 -12.71
N LEU A 94 -28.64 8.79 -12.43
CA LEU A 94 -28.77 9.62 -11.24
C LEU A 94 -29.82 10.69 -11.53
N LEU A 95 -30.96 10.62 -10.83
CA LEU A 95 -32.01 11.64 -10.96
C LEU A 95 -31.62 12.91 -10.19
N GLY A 96 -30.93 12.76 -9.07
CA GLY A 96 -30.41 13.85 -8.27
C GLY A 96 -30.46 13.59 -6.77
N LEU A 97 -30.27 14.66 -6.00
CA LEU A 97 -30.37 14.65 -4.55
C LEU A 97 -31.67 15.31 -4.12
N VAL A 98 -32.43 14.66 -3.24
CA VAL A 98 -33.69 15.20 -2.71
C VAL A 98 -33.57 15.38 -1.21
N SER A 99 -33.98 16.54 -0.70
CA SER A 99 -33.96 16.83 0.74
C SER A 99 -35.00 15.99 1.49
N TYR A 100 -34.58 15.39 2.59
CA TYR A 100 -35.44 14.71 3.56
C TYR A 100 -35.01 15.13 4.96
N GLY A 101 -35.77 16.03 5.59
CA GLY A 101 -35.39 16.62 6.87
C GLY A 101 -34.05 17.35 6.78
N ASP A 102 -33.09 16.92 7.60
CA ASP A 102 -31.73 17.47 7.75
C ASP A 102 -30.69 16.82 6.81
N TYR A 103 -31.08 15.90 5.93
CA TYR A 103 -30.14 15.22 5.03
C TYR A 103 -30.68 15.06 3.61
N LYS A 104 -29.79 14.69 2.68
CA LYS A 104 -30.10 14.47 1.27
C LYS A 104 -30.20 12.97 0.96
N LEU A 105 -31.18 12.62 0.13
CA LEU A 105 -31.38 11.30 -0.44
C LEU A 105 -30.87 11.27 -1.88
N THR A 106 -29.97 10.34 -2.17
CA THR A 106 -29.58 10.06 -3.55
C THR A 106 -30.69 9.27 -4.23
N VAL A 107 -31.32 9.84 -5.26
CA VAL A 107 -32.34 9.15 -6.05
C VAL A 107 -31.74 8.72 -7.37
N ARG A 108 -31.68 7.41 -7.63
CA ARG A 108 -31.11 6.87 -8.87
C ARG A 108 -31.85 5.62 -9.34
N SER A 109 -31.81 5.36 -10.64
CA SER A 109 -32.08 4.02 -11.17
C SER A 109 -30.79 3.24 -11.30
N MET A 110 -30.88 1.92 -11.14
CA MET A 110 -29.78 0.98 -11.28
C MET A 110 -30.35 -0.37 -11.70
N ASP A 111 -29.63 -1.10 -12.56
CA ASP A 111 -29.98 -2.47 -12.93
C ASP A 111 -29.20 -3.53 -12.10
N GLU A 112 -29.64 -4.78 -12.19
CA GLU A 112 -29.01 -5.89 -11.48
C GLU A 112 -27.57 -6.15 -11.94
N THR A 113 -27.26 -5.84 -13.20
CA THR A 113 -25.92 -6.02 -13.75
C THR A 113 -24.95 -5.06 -13.06
N LEU A 114 -25.32 -3.79 -12.89
CA LEU A 114 -24.53 -2.83 -12.14
C LEU A 114 -24.42 -3.22 -10.67
N MET A 115 -25.47 -3.74 -10.04
CA MET A 115 -25.35 -4.24 -8.66
C MET A 115 -24.22 -5.26 -8.51
N LYS A 116 -24.13 -6.20 -9.45
CA LYS A 116 -23.07 -7.22 -9.50
C LYS A 116 -21.71 -6.62 -9.82
N LEU A 117 -21.63 -5.77 -10.85
CA LEU A 117 -20.39 -5.13 -11.28
C LEU A 117 -19.82 -4.15 -10.25
N ALA A 118 -20.66 -3.49 -9.45
CA ALA A 118 -20.22 -2.63 -8.35
C ALA A 118 -19.98 -3.41 -7.05
N LYS A 119 -20.33 -4.71 -7.01
CA LYS A 119 -20.31 -5.58 -5.82
C LYS A 119 -21.10 -5.00 -4.65
N TYR A 120 -22.32 -4.55 -4.91
CA TYR A 120 -23.25 -4.26 -3.84
C TYR A 120 -23.57 -5.55 -3.05
N PRO A 121 -23.88 -5.45 -1.74
CA PRO A 121 -24.44 -6.56 -0.99
C PRO A 121 -25.70 -7.10 -1.68
N ASP A 122 -26.02 -8.37 -1.40
CA ASP A 122 -27.27 -8.97 -1.88
C ASP A 122 -28.46 -8.15 -1.39
N LEU A 123 -29.32 -7.74 -2.33
CA LEU A 123 -30.54 -7.00 -2.04
C LEU A 123 -31.55 -7.93 -1.36
N GLU A 124 -32.16 -7.49 -0.26
CA GLU A 124 -33.33 -8.15 0.27
C GLU A 124 -34.54 -7.75 -0.59
N GLY A 125 -35.15 -8.69 -1.32
CA GLY A 125 -36.23 -8.38 -2.27
C GLY A 125 -35.71 -8.16 -3.70
N GLU A 126 -36.33 -7.24 -4.44
CA GLU A 126 -36.02 -6.97 -5.85
C GLU A 126 -35.82 -5.47 -6.12
N LEU A 127 -35.10 -5.17 -7.20
CA LEU A 127 -35.03 -3.80 -7.72
C LEU A 127 -36.41 -3.38 -8.28
N PRO A 128 -36.77 -2.08 -8.16
CA PRO A 128 -38.07 -1.58 -8.61
C PRO A 128 -38.25 -1.71 -10.13
N LYS A 129 -39.41 -2.21 -10.55
CA LYS A 129 -39.78 -2.40 -11.97
C LYS A 129 -40.82 -1.39 -12.42
N SER A 130 -41.74 -1.01 -11.53
CA SER A 130 -42.81 -0.04 -11.83
C SER A 130 -42.50 1.36 -11.27
N ILE A 131 -43.29 2.36 -11.68
CA ILE A 131 -43.12 3.77 -11.29
C ILE A 131 -43.46 4.04 -9.80
N ASN A 132 -44.19 3.12 -9.16
CA ASN A 132 -44.64 3.25 -7.77
C ASN A 132 -43.88 2.31 -6.83
N GLU A 133 -42.81 1.68 -7.31
CA GLU A 133 -41.94 0.80 -6.54
C GLU A 133 -40.61 1.50 -6.26
N ILE A 134 -40.07 1.28 -5.06
CA ILE A 134 -38.74 1.73 -4.69
C ILE A 134 -38.00 0.65 -3.91
N ALA A 135 -36.67 0.65 -4.04
CA ALA A 135 -35.80 -0.01 -3.09
C ALA A 135 -34.98 1.03 -2.32
N ILE A 136 -34.67 0.78 -1.06
CA ILE A 136 -34.03 1.78 -0.20
C ILE A 136 -32.87 1.17 0.60
N THR A 137 -31.86 1.97 0.94
CA THR A 137 -30.81 1.52 1.87
C THR A 137 -31.35 1.36 3.29
N LYS A 138 -30.93 0.29 3.97
CA LYS A 138 -31.25 0.04 5.39
C LYS A 138 -30.83 1.22 6.27
N ALA A 139 -29.66 1.81 6.01
CA ALA A 139 -29.19 3.01 6.70
C ALA A 139 -30.19 4.18 6.66
N PHE A 140 -30.90 4.38 5.55
CA PHE A 140 -31.94 5.41 5.48
C PHE A 140 -33.17 5.05 6.32
N LEU A 141 -33.64 3.79 6.25
CA LEU A 141 -34.79 3.35 7.06
C LEU A 141 -34.51 3.55 8.56
N ASP A 142 -33.31 3.19 9.00
CA ASP A 142 -32.87 3.34 10.39
C ASP A 142 -32.75 4.82 10.77
N ARG A 143 -32.13 5.66 9.93
CA ARG A 143 -31.99 7.10 10.17
C ARG A 143 -33.34 7.82 10.22
N ALA A 144 -34.27 7.43 9.34
CA ALA A 144 -35.60 8.02 9.26
C ALA A 144 -36.56 7.48 10.34
N GLY A 145 -36.16 6.48 11.13
CA GLY A 145 -37.03 5.83 12.12
C GLY A 145 -38.17 5.02 11.47
N LEU A 146 -38.01 4.60 10.22
CA LEU A 146 -39.03 3.89 9.45
C LEU A 146 -38.88 2.37 9.66
N SER A 147 -39.70 1.82 10.57
CA SER A 147 -39.81 0.36 10.75
C SER A 147 -40.69 -0.26 9.65
N LYS A 148 -40.15 -0.35 8.43
CA LYS A 148 -40.86 -0.81 7.23
C LYS A 148 -40.23 -2.09 6.67
N SER A 149 -41.08 -3.01 6.21
CA SER A 149 -40.71 -4.26 5.57
C SER A 149 -41.04 -4.25 4.09
N ILE A 150 -40.44 -5.16 3.32
CA ILE A 150 -40.75 -5.34 1.90
C ILE A 150 -42.25 -5.62 1.74
N GLY A 151 -42.88 -4.91 0.81
CA GLY A 151 -44.32 -4.89 0.57
C GLY A 151 -45.05 -3.71 1.22
N ASP A 152 -44.43 -3.04 2.20
CA ASP A 152 -45.05 -1.88 2.84
C ASP A 152 -45.04 -0.63 1.95
N THR A 153 -45.97 0.28 2.22
CA THR A 153 -46.02 1.59 1.60
C THR A 153 -45.22 2.61 2.42
N ILE A 154 -44.43 3.43 1.72
CA ILE A 154 -43.65 4.55 2.27
C ILE A 154 -44.01 5.82 1.49
N SER A 155 -44.40 6.86 2.21
CA SER A 155 -44.61 8.19 1.65
C SER A 155 -43.28 8.93 1.61
N LEU A 156 -42.83 9.30 0.41
CA LEU A 156 -41.61 10.08 0.19
C LEU A 156 -41.87 11.20 -0.81
N ASN A 157 -41.21 12.33 -0.63
CA ASN A 157 -41.11 13.34 -1.67
C ASN A 157 -39.82 13.13 -2.45
N LEU A 158 -39.92 12.69 -3.70
CA LEU A 158 -38.78 12.47 -4.61
C LEU A 158 -38.64 13.61 -5.63
N GLY A 159 -39.04 14.83 -5.26
CA GLY A 159 -38.92 16.06 -6.04
C GLY A 159 -40.20 16.47 -6.80
N ASP A 160 -41.28 15.71 -6.70
CA ASP A 160 -42.56 15.94 -7.39
C ASP A 160 -43.76 15.89 -6.43
N GLY A 161 -43.51 16.27 -5.18
CA GLY A 161 -44.49 16.21 -4.10
C GLY A 161 -44.45 14.89 -3.34
N GLU A 162 -45.12 14.86 -2.20
CA GLU A 162 -45.21 13.66 -1.36
C GLU A 162 -46.10 12.61 -2.04
N LYS A 163 -45.55 11.42 -2.26
CA LYS A 163 -46.22 10.30 -2.93
C LYS A 163 -45.94 8.99 -2.21
N ASP A 164 -46.89 8.07 -2.34
CA ASP A 164 -46.82 6.74 -1.77
C ASP A 164 -46.12 5.77 -2.73
N TYR A 165 -45.07 5.11 -2.24
CA TYR A 165 -44.32 4.10 -2.97
C TYR A 165 -44.36 2.77 -2.22
N THR A 166 -44.40 1.67 -2.96
CA THR A 166 -44.28 0.31 -2.41
C THR A 166 -42.80 -0.05 -2.28
N LEU A 167 -42.37 -0.43 -1.08
CA LEU A 167 -41.01 -0.89 -0.83
C LEU A 167 -40.84 -2.31 -1.38
N CYS A 168 -40.09 -2.47 -2.47
CA CYS A 168 -39.86 -3.78 -3.10
C CYS A 168 -38.48 -4.38 -2.76
N GLY A 169 -37.56 -3.56 -2.24
CA GLY A 169 -36.23 -4.02 -1.87
C GLY A 169 -35.57 -3.19 -0.77
N ILE A 170 -34.75 -3.84 0.04
CA ILE A 170 -33.93 -3.22 1.07
C ILE A 170 -32.48 -3.60 0.82
N LEU A 171 -31.63 -2.60 0.63
CA LEU A 171 -30.19 -2.82 0.46
C LEU A 171 -29.51 -2.79 1.83
N PRO A 172 -28.89 -3.89 2.31
CA PRO A 172 -28.37 -4.01 3.67
C PRO A 172 -27.02 -3.31 3.84
N VAL A 173 -27.03 -2.00 3.62
CA VAL A 173 -25.89 -1.10 3.77
C VAL A 173 -26.15 -0.23 4.99
N GLU A 174 -25.20 -0.22 5.93
CA GLU A 174 -25.31 0.45 7.24
C GLU A 174 -24.48 1.75 7.35
N ASN A 175 -23.73 2.12 6.30
CA ASN A 175 -23.01 3.39 6.25
C ASN A 175 -23.96 4.55 5.90
N SER A 176 -23.54 5.81 6.10
CA SER A 176 -24.34 7.03 5.83
C SER A 176 -24.69 7.29 4.36
N ASN A 177 -24.76 6.24 3.54
CA ASN A 177 -25.26 6.29 2.18
C ASN A 177 -26.79 6.16 2.18
N TYR A 178 -27.47 7.30 2.13
CA TYR A 178 -28.92 7.35 2.02
C TYR A 178 -29.31 7.39 0.53
N SER A 179 -29.73 6.23 0.02
CA SER A 179 -30.08 6.06 -1.39
C SER A 179 -31.47 5.45 -1.54
N VAL A 180 -32.24 6.02 -2.46
CA VAL A 180 -33.51 5.47 -2.96
C VAL A 180 -33.30 5.07 -4.41
N PHE A 181 -33.52 3.79 -4.67
CA PHE A 181 -33.50 3.22 -6.00
C PHE A 181 -34.90 3.27 -6.59
N VAL A 182 -35.00 3.80 -7.81
CA VAL A 182 -36.25 3.90 -8.59
C VAL A 182 -36.12 3.11 -9.90
N SER A 183 -37.24 2.74 -10.50
CA SER A 183 -37.23 2.00 -11.76
C SER A 183 -36.75 2.87 -12.93
N GLN A 184 -36.23 2.27 -14.00
CA GLN A 184 -35.94 3.01 -15.24
C GLN A 184 -37.22 3.63 -15.85
N SER A 185 -38.37 2.98 -15.66
CA SER A 185 -39.69 3.51 -16.05
C SER A 185 -40.02 4.82 -15.32
N TYR A 186 -39.64 4.94 -14.04
CA TYR A 186 -39.78 6.18 -13.28
C TYR A 186 -38.97 7.32 -13.88
N ILE A 187 -37.74 7.05 -14.30
CA ILE A 187 -36.87 8.04 -14.97
C ILE A 187 -37.49 8.50 -16.29
N LYS A 188 -37.90 7.57 -17.16
CA LYS A 188 -38.52 7.88 -18.46
C LYS A 188 -39.83 8.67 -18.33
N ASN A 189 -40.53 8.52 -17.21
CA ASN A 189 -41.75 9.28 -16.94
C ASN A 189 -41.45 10.73 -16.50
N LYS A 190 -40.30 10.99 -15.87
CA LYS A 190 -39.88 12.34 -15.46
C LYS A 190 -39.09 13.08 -16.53
N ILE A 191 -38.31 12.36 -17.32
CA ILE A 191 -37.39 12.92 -18.33
C ILE A 191 -37.68 12.24 -19.67
N SER A 192 -38.01 13.04 -20.68
CA SER A 192 -38.36 12.52 -22.02
C SER A 192 -37.18 11.81 -22.70
N GLU A 193 -35.97 12.37 -22.55
CA GLU A 193 -34.73 11.84 -23.13
C GLU A 193 -33.64 11.79 -22.05
N PRO A 194 -33.69 10.80 -21.14
CA PRO A 194 -32.71 10.68 -20.07
C PRO A 194 -31.37 10.18 -20.61
N ALA A 195 -30.29 10.84 -20.18
CA ALA A 195 -28.93 10.36 -20.38
C ALA A 195 -28.53 9.42 -19.23
N TYR A 196 -27.91 8.29 -19.54
CA TYR A 196 -27.52 7.26 -18.58
C TYR A 196 -26.00 7.22 -18.39
N SER A 197 -25.56 6.53 -17.35
CA SER A 197 -24.17 6.09 -17.18
C SER A 197 -24.09 4.58 -17.39
N ALA A 198 -23.21 4.16 -18.30
CA ALA A 198 -22.90 2.76 -18.58
C ALA A 198 -21.63 2.34 -17.83
N TYR A 199 -21.75 1.36 -16.94
CA TYR A 199 -20.63 0.78 -16.23
C TYR A 199 -20.21 -0.50 -16.94
N ILE A 200 -19.00 -0.50 -17.48
CA ILE A 200 -18.57 -1.49 -18.45
C ILE A 200 -17.48 -2.37 -17.86
N ARG A 201 -17.60 -3.66 -18.12
CA ARG A 201 -16.55 -4.66 -17.88
C ARG A 201 -16.35 -5.47 -19.15
N LEU A 202 -15.12 -5.62 -19.61
CA LEU A 202 -14.79 -6.55 -20.68
C LEU A 202 -14.97 -8.01 -20.20
N ASN A 203 -15.62 -8.82 -21.02
CA ASN A 203 -15.72 -10.25 -20.82
C ASN A 203 -14.34 -10.90 -20.91
N GLU A 204 -14.10 -11.93 -20.08
CA GLU A 204 -12.85 -12.71 -20.06
C GLU A 204 -11.55 -11.89 -19.89
N SER A 205 -11.66 -10.69 -19.31
CA SER A 205 -10.54 -9.77 -19.10
C SER A 205 -9.75 -10.01 -17.81
N ASP A 206 -10.07 -11.08 -17.06
CA ASP A 206 -9.37 -11.41 -15.82
C ASP A 206 -7.90 -11.77 -16.13
N GLY A 207 -6.98 -11.02 -15.52
CA GLY A 207 -5.53 -11.18 -15.71
C GLY A 207 -4.94 -10.33 -16.84
N TRP A 208 -5.75 -9.56 -17.57
CA TRP A 208 -5.26 -8.58 -18.54
C TRP A 208 -4.52 -7.43 -17.84
N SER A 209 -3.59 -6.79 -18.57
CA SER A 209 -2.92 -5.59 -18.08
C SER A 209 -3.84 -4.38 -18.17
N LYS A 210 -3.58 -3.35 -17.35
CA LYS A 210 -4.27 -2.05 -17.45
C LYS A 210 -4.24 -1.50 -18.88
N ALA A 211 -3.07 -1.48 -19.50
CA ALA A 211 -2.90 -0.99 -20.87
C ALA A 211 -3.74 -1.79 -21.90
N ALA A 212 -3.86 -3.12 -21.75
CA ALA A 212 -4.67 -3.93 -22.64
C ALA A 212 -6.17 -3.64 -22.46
N ILE A 213 -6.64 -3.54 -21.22
CA ILE A 213 -8.04 -3.19 -20.90
C ILE A 213 -8.37 -1.79 -21.43
N GLN A 214 -7.50 -0.81 -21.19
CA GLN A 214 -7.69 0.56 -21.67
C GLN A 214 -7.72 0.62 -23.19
N ALA A 215 -6.80 -0.06 -23.88
CA ALA A 215 -6.75 -0.08 -25.35
C ALA A 215 -8.01 -0.73 -25.97
N GLU A 216 -8.49 -1.83 -25.39
CA GLU A 216 -9.68 -2.52 -25.88
C GLU A 216 -10.95 -1.68 -25.65
N LEU A 217 -11.12 -1.11 -24.46
CA LEU A 217 -12.25 -0.22 -24.16
C LEU A 217 -12.22 1.05 -25.02
N SER A 218 -11.06 1.66 -25.25
CA SER A 218 -10.92 2.79 -26.17
C SER A 218 -11.26 2.41 -27.62
N THR A 219 -10.94 1.19 -28.03
CA THR A 219 -11.30 0.68 -29.37
C THR A 219 -12.81 0.48 -29.49
N LEU A 220 -13.44 -0.16 -28.50
CA LEU A 220 -14.89 -0.31 -28.40
C LEU A 220 -15.61 1.04 -28.47
N CYS A 221 -15.18 2.03 -27.67
CA CYS A 221 -15.79 3.36 -27.67
C CYS A 221 -15.71 4.03 -29.04
N ARG A 222 -14.56 3.95 -29.71
CA ARG A 222 -14.38 4.51 -31.06
C ARG A 222 -15.25 3.83 -32.10
N GLU A 223 -15.44 2.51 -32.02
CA GLU A 223 -16.33 1.75 -32.93
C GLU A 223 -17.80 2.11 -32.73
N LEU A 224 -18.18 2.49 -31.51
CA LEU A 224 -19.54 2.90 -31.15
C LEU A 224 -19.75 4.42 -31.24
N GLU A 225 -18.79 5.16 -31.78
CA GLU A 225 -18.82 6.63 -31.93
C GLU A 225 -18.98 7.40 -30.60
N ILE A 226 -18.58 6.76 -29.49
CA ILE A 226 -18.57 7.36 -28.15
C ILE A 226 -17.34 8.27 -28.02
N GLN A 227 -17.56 9.49 -27.55
CA GLN A 227 -16.48 10.46 -27.41
C GLN A 227 -15.56 10.06 -26.24
N PRO A 228 -14.22 10.19 -26.38
CA PRO A 228 -13.28 9.82 -25.33
C PRO A 228 -13.55 10.49 -23.97
N GLU A 229 -14.04 11.74 -23.98
CA GLU A 229 -14.33 12.54 -22.80
C GLU A 229 -15.49 11.98 -21.96
N GLN A 230 -16.38 11.20 -22.58
CA GLN A 230 -17.48 10.52 -21.88
C GLN A 230 -16.99 9.32 -21.07
N MET A 231 -15.83 8.76 -21.41
CA MET A 231 -15.31 7.53 -20.80
C MET A 231 -14.31 7.83 -19.68
N GLN A 232 -14.60 7.30 -18.49
CA GLN A 232 -13.73 7.37 -17.32
C GLN A 232 -13.33 5.97 -16.87
N PHE A 233 -12.03 5.75 -16.70
CA PHE A 233 -11.49 4.48 -16.20
C PHE A 233 -11.68 4.36 -14.68
N SER A 234 -12.00 3.15 -14.21
CA SER A 234 -12.18 2.87 -12.79
C SER A 234 -10.84 2.85 -12.05
N THR A 235 -10.45 3.96 -11.43
CA THR A 235 -9.22 4.07 -10.62
C THR A 235 -9.14 2.97 -9.55
N TYR A 236 -10.27 2.67 -8.91
CA TYR A 236 -10.35 1.61 -7.91
C TYR A 236 -10.01 0.23 -8.48
N TYR A 237 -10.65 -0.17 -9.60
CA TYR A 237 -10.34 -1.44 -10.26
C TYR A 237 -8.85 -1.54 -10.64
N PHE A 238 -8.32 -0.48 -11.24
CA PHE A 238 -6.93 -0.47 -11.69
C PHE A 238 -5.94 -0.52 -10.51
N SER A 239 -6.23 0.15 -9.39
CA SER A 239 -5.41 0.06 -8.17
C SER A 239 -5.32 -1.38 -7.62
N LEU A 240 -6.41 -2.15 -7.72
CA LEU A 240 -6.46 -3.53 -7.24
C LEU A 240 -5.61 -4.49 -8.09
N ILE A 241 -5.60 -4.30 -9.42
CA ILE A 241 -4.81 -5.15 -10.32
C ILE A 241 -3.34 -4.72 -10.43
N GLU A 242 -3.04 -3.43 -10.22
CA GLU A 242 -1.67 -2.88 -10.24
C GLU A 242 -0.83 -3.29 -9.04
N GLN A 243 -1.42 -3.81 -7.97
CA GLN A 243 -0.69 -4.43 -6.86
C GLN A 243 0.17 -5.64 -7.29
N ARG A 244 0.02 -6.10 -8.55
CA ARG A 244 0.92 -7.05 -9.22
C ARG A 244 2.24 -6.45 -9.71
N SER A 245 2.46 -5.14 -9.57
CA SER A 245 3.63 -4.48 -10.16
C SER A 245 4.94 -5.12 -9.68
N SER A 246 5.91 -5.21 -10.61
CA SER A 246 7.25 -5.77 -10.37
C SER A 246 7.96 -5.07 -9.18
N GLN A 247 7.59 -3.82 -8.89
CA GLN A 247 8.12 -3.03 -7.79
C GLN A 247 7.82 -3.69 -6.44
N TYR A 248 6.58 -4.11 -6.17
CA TYR A 248 6.24 -4.73 -4.89
C TYR A 248 6.98 -6.06 -4.66
N ILE A 249 7.08 -6.89 -5.69
CA ILE A 249 7.83 -8.15 -5.64
C ILE A 249 9.31 -7.87 -5.31
N THR A 250 9.89 -6.82 -5.93
CA THR A 250 11.28 -6.42 -5.69
C THR A 250 11.50 -5.96 -4.26
N VAL A 251 10.58 -5.15 -3.70
CA VAL A 251 10.65 -4.69 -2.30
C VAL A 251 10.63 -5.88 -1.33
N ILE A 252 9.76 -6.86 -1.55
CA ILE A 252 9.64 -8.02 -0.65
C ILE A 252 10.83 -8.96 -0.79
N ALA A 253 11.33 -9.16 -2.01
CA ALA A 253 12.57 -9.90 -2.23
C ALA A 253 13.74 -9.24 -1.48
N PHE A 254 13.80 -7.90 -1.50
CA PHE A 254 14.82 -7.14 -0.78
C PHE A 254 14.68 -7.25 0.75
N ILE A 255 13.47 -7.12 1.30
CA ILE A 255 13.20 -7.32 2.73
C ILE A 255 13.56 -8.75 3.16
N SER A 256 13.16 -9.75 2.38
CA SER A 256 13.46 -11.17 2.65
C SER A 256 14.96 -11.43 2.61
N LEU A 257 15.69 -10.80 1.68
CA LEU A 257 17.14 -10.87 1.60
C LEU A 257 17.82 -10.25 2.83
N ILE A 258 17.37 -9.09 3.29
CA ILE A 258 17.89 -8.45 4.50
C ILE A 258 17.70 -9.34 5.73
N ILE A 259 16.50 -9.89 5.92
CA ILE A 259 16.19 -10.82 7.02
C ILE A 259 17.11 -12.04 6.94
N ALA A 260 17.27 -12.62 5.75
CA ALA A 260 18.11 -13.79 5.53
C ALA A 260 19.59 -13.50 5.81
N LEU A 261 20.12 -12.34 5.39
CA LEU A 261 21.50 -11.93 5.65
C LEU A 261 21.75 -11.74 7.15
N ALA A 262 20.86 -11.04 7.85
CA ALA A 262 20.94 -10.85 9.29
C ALA A 262 20.96 -12.21 10.04
N CYS A 263 20.06 -13.11 9.67
CA CYS A 263 19.97 -14.44 10.29
C CYS A 263 21.18 -15.33 9.96
N THR A 264 21.65 -15.31 8.70
CA THR A 264 22.86 -16.03 8.27
C THR A 264 24.07 -15.61 9.11
N LEU A 265 24.16 -14.33 9.41
CA LEU A 265 25.25 -13.75 10.19
C LEU A 265 25.20 -14.16 11.66
N VAL A 266 24.01 -14.15 12.28
CA VAL A 266 23.79 -14.65 13.65
C VAL A 266 24.10 -16.15 13.73
N ILE A 267 23.64 -16.94 12.75
CA ILE A 267 23.94 -18.38 12.71
C ILE A 267 25.44 -18.62 12.55
N TYR A 268 26.09 -17.88 11.65
CA TYR A 268 27.55 -17.95 11.47
C TYR A 268 28.29 -17.62 12.77
N SER A 269 27.86 -16.60 13.52
CA SER A 269 28.49 -16.24 14.78
C SER A 269 28.35 -17.32 15.86
N LEU A 270 27.17 -17.94 15.96
CA LEU A 270 26.92 -19.05 16.87
C LEU A 270 27.79 -20.28 16.54
N PHE A 271 27.88 -20.66 15.26
CA PHE A 271 28.72 -21.77 14.83
C PHE A 271 30.21 -21.47 15.00
N TYR A 272 30.66 -20.26 14.67
CA TYR A 272 32.04 -19.84 14.85
C TYR A 272 32.48 -19.94 16.32
N VAL A 273 31.69 -19.34 17.23
CA VAL A 273 31.98 -19.39 18.67
C VAL A 273 31.95 -20.83 19.18
N SER A 274 31.03 -21.65 18.69
CA SER A 274 30.96 -23.05 19.10
C SER A 274 32.15 -23.87 18.65
N ILE A 275 32.61 -23.72 17.41
CA ILE A 275 33.76 -24.45 16.88
C ILE A 275 35.02 -24.01 17.60
N ALA A 276 35.16 -22.71 17.89
CA ALA A 276 36.28 -22.20 18.68
C ALA A 276 36.36 -22.88 20.05
N ARG A 277 35.22 -23.09 20.73
CA ARG A 277 35.17 -23.84 22.01
C ARG A 277 35.53 -25.32 21.86
N LYS A 278 35.18 -25.94 20.73
CA LYS A 278 35.44 -27.36 20.43
C LYS A 278 36.78 -27.64 19.77
N THR A 279 37.63 -26.64 19.54
CA THR A 279 38.95 -26.80 18.90
C THR A 279 39.78 -27.91 19.57
N LYS A 280 39.75 -27.99 20.92
CA LYS A 280 40.44 -29.04 21.68
C LYS A 280 39.91 -30.45 21.38
N GLU A 281 38.58 -30.61 21.28
CA GLU A 281 37.94 -31.89 20.98
C GLU A 281 38.20 -32.32 19.55
N TYR A 282 38.11 -31.40 18.59
CA TYR A 282 38.44 -31.67 17.19
C TYR A 282 39.91 -32.03 17.02
N GLY A 283 40.82 -31.41 17.77
CA GLY A 283 42.22 -31.82 17.84
C GLY A 283 42.44 -33.25 18.30
N LYS A 284 41.73 -33.69 19.35
CA LYS A 284 41.78 -35.08 19.83
C LYS A 284 41.26 -36.07 18.79
N LEU A 285 40.20 -35.71 18.06
CA LEU A 285 39.72 -36.55 16.96
C LEU A 285 40.76 -36.60 15.82
N ARG A 286 41.42 -35.48 15.53
CA ARG A 286 42.49 -35.39 14.53
C ARG A 286 43.74 -36.18 14.92
N THR A 287 44.08 -36.27 16.21
CA THR A 287 45.19 -37.13 16.70
C THR A 287 44.88 -38.62 16.55
N ILE A 288 43.62 -39.02 16.67
CA ILE A 288 43.18 -40.42 16.52
C ILE A 288 43.02 -40.81 15.03
N GLY A 289 43.32 -39.88 14.10
CA GLY A 289 43.32 -40.14 12.66
C GLY A 289 42.07 -39.66 11.92
N ALA A 290 41.20 -38.86 12.57
CA ALA A 290 40.06 -38.28 11.86
C ALA A 290 40.52 -37.29 10.77
N THR A 291 39.94 -37.41 9.58
CA THR A 291 40.27 -36.55 8.43
C THR A 291 39.57 -35.19 8.53
N GLY A 292 40.17 -34.14 7.96
CA GLY A 292 39.53 -32.82 7.87
C GLY A 292 38.19 -32.86 7.12
N LYS A 293 38.05 -33.75 6.13
CA LYS A 293 36.78 -34.00 5.42
C LYS A 293 35.71 -34.55 6.37
N GLN A 294 36.06 -35.46 7.28
CA GLN A 294 35.13 -35.97 8.31
C GLN A 294 34.72 -34.88 9.29
N MET A 295 35.65 -34.02 9.72
CA MET A 295 35.32 -32.89 10.61
C MET A 295 34.37 -31.90 9.94
N LYS A 296 34.66 -31.51 8.69
CA LYS A 296 33.75 -30.68 7.88
C LYS A 296 32.35 -31.30 7.80
N ARG A 297 32.28 -32.61 7.50
CA ARG A 297 31.01 -33.34 7.38
C ARG A 297 30.19 -33.35 8.66
N ILE A 298 30.82 -33.47 9.83
CA ILE A 298 30.12 -33.40 11.13
C ILE A 298 29.43 -32.04 11.29
N VAL A 299 30.16 -30.93 11.04
CA VAL A 299 29.62 -29.57 11.20
C VAL A 299 28.47 -29.30 10.22
N PHE A 300 28.59 -29.69 8.95
CA PHE A 300 27.49 -29.55 7.99
C PHE A 300 26.26 -30.36 8.38
N ARG A 301 26.45 -31.57 8.93
CA ARG A 301 25.33 -32.39 9.41
C ARG A 301 24.66 -31.79 10.64
N GLU A 302 25.41 -31.17 11.55
CA GLU A 302 24.82 -30.39 12.64
C GLU A 302 23.91 -29.28 12.10
N GLY A 303 24.42 -28.49 11.14
CA GLY A 303 23.62 -27.46 10.46
C GLY A 303 22.34 -28.03 9.83
N PHE A 304 22.46 -29.12 9.08
CA PHE A 304 21.33 -29.81 8.45
C PHE A 304 20.29 -30.29 9.48
N HIS A 305 20.72 -30.89 10.59
CA HIS A 305 19.81 -31.35 11.64
C HIS A 305 19.10 -30.21 12.36
N LEU A 306 19.78 -29.09 12.61
CA LEU A 306 19.16 -27.91 13.21
C LEU A 306 18.16 -27.25 12.24
N SER A 307 18.51 -27.14 10.95
CA SER A 307 17.58 -26.65 9.90
C SER A 307 16.33 -27.50 9.79
N ARG A 308 16.46 -28.83 9.86
CA ARG A 308 15.33 -29.78 9.81
C ARG A 308 14.33 -29.60 10.94
N ILE A 309 14.71 -28.97 12.04
CA ILE A 309 13.83 -28.70 13.19
C ILE A 309 13.33 -27.25 13.12
N GLY A 310 14.23 -26.29 12.91
CA GLY A 310 13.88 -24.86 12.90
C GLY A 310 12.97 -24.46 11.73
N ILE A 311 13.22 -24.97 10.53
CA ILE A 311 12.45 -24.59 9.33
C ILE A 311 10.97 -25.00 9.45
N PRO A 312 10.61 -26.26 9.78
CA PRO A 312 9.20 -26.62 9.95
C PRO A 312 8.47 -25.81 11.02
N ILE A 313 9.13 -25.53 12.15
CA ILE A 313 8.55 -24.69 13.23
C ILE A 313 8.27 -23.28 12.70
N GLY A 314 9.22 -22.70 11.98
CA GLY A 314 9.06 -21.36 11.41
C GLY A 314 8.02 -21.29 10.30
N ILE A 315 7.94 -22.30 9.43
CA ILE A 315 6.88 -22.38 8.40
C ILE A 315 5.52 -22.45 9.06
N LEU A 316 5.35 -23.30 10.08
CA LEU A 316 4.07 -23.43 10.78
C LEU A 316 3.66 -22.11 11.43
N ALA A 317 4.55 -21.48 12.20
CA ALA A 317 4.30 -20.20 12.84
C ALA A 317 4.00 -19.09 11.81
N GLY A 318 4.77 -19.03 10.72
CA GLY A 318 4.59 -18.03 9.68
C GLY A 318 3.33 -18.24 8.83
N ALA A 319 2.90 -19.49 8.64
CA ALA A 319 1.64 -19.82 8.00
C ALA A 319 0.44 -19.38 8.85
N ILE A 320 0.50 -19.62 10.16
CA ILE A 320 -0.53 -19.15 11.11
C ILE A 320 -0.60 -17.62 11.10
N ALA A 321 0.55 -16.94 11.21
CA ALA A 321 0.60 -15.48 11.17
C ALA A 321 0.08 -14.93 9.83
N GLY A 322 0.47 -15.51 8.71
CA GLY A 322 -0.02 -15.13 7.38
C GLY A 322 -1.54 -15.30 7.24
N TYR A 323 -2.11 -16.38 7.75
CA TYR A 323 -3.56 -16.63 7.74
C TYR A 323 -4.32 -15.58 8.56
N VAL A 324 -3.83 -15.28 9.77
CA VAL A 324 -4.45 -14.30 10.67
C VAL A 324 -4.44 -12.90 10.06
N LEU A 325 -3.37 -12.53 9.34
CA LEU A 325 -3.25 -11.20 8.71
C LEU A 325 -4.17 -11.03 7.50
N VAL A 326 -4.26 -12.02 6.61
CA VAL A 326 -5.05 -11.90 5.35
C VAL A 326 -5.83 -13.20 5.07
N PRO A 327 -6.90 -13.48 5.83
CA PRO A 327 -7.64 -14.74 5.70
C PRO A 327 -8.33 -14.87 4.34
N GLN A 328 -8.86 -13.76 3.80
CA GLN A 328 -9.56 -13.73 2.52
C GLN A 328 -8.67 -14.01 1.30
N GLY A 329 -7.34 -13.88 1.47
CA GLY A 329 -6.35 -14.17 0.44
C GLY A 329 -5.81 -15.60 0.48
N TRP A 330 -6.29 -16.44 1.40
CA TRP A 330 -5.68 -17.73 1.67
C TRP A 330 -5.84 -18.71 0.50
N ASN A 331 -4.72 -19.31 0.08
CA ASN A 331 -4.70 -20.36 -0.92
C ASN A 331 -3.72 -21.46 -0.52
N THR A 332 -4.25 -22.66 -0.26
CA THR A 332 -3.47 -23.79 0.26
C THR A 332 -2.32 -24.21 -0.66
N LEU A 333 -2.55 -24.27 -1.98
CA LEU A 333 -1.51 -24.65 -2.94
C LEU A 333 -0.37 -23.62 -2.94
N MET A 334 -0.73 -22.34 -2.94
CA MET A 334 0.24 -21.25 -2.88
C MET A 334 1.06 -21.27 -1.58
N VAL A 335 0.42 -21.54 -0.44
CA VAL A 335 1.08 -21.68 0.85
C VAL A 335 2.12 -22.80 0.81
N PHE A 336 1.80 -23.96 0.20
CA PHE A 336 2.77 -25.05 0.05
C PHE A 336 3.93 -24.69 -0.86
N VAL A 337 3.69 -23.97 -1.97
CA VAL A 337 4.76 -23.49 -2.85
C VAL A 337 5.68 -22.52 -2.12
N ILE A 338 5.11 -21.53 -1.42
CA ILE A 338 5.87 -20.55 -0.63
C ILE A 338 6.64 -21.24 0.50
N ALA A 339 6.03 -22.22 1.18
CA ALA A 339 6.70 -23.02 2.20
C ALA A 339 7.92 -23.77 1.64
N ALA A 340 7.79 -24.39 0.46
CA ALA A 340 8.89 -25.11 -0.19
C ALA A 340 10.03 -24.16 -0.61
N VAL A 341 9.70 -23.01 -1.21
CA VAL A 341 10.67 -21.99 -1.62
C VAL A 341 11.38 -21.40 -0.41
N THR A 342 10.64 -20.99 0.62
CA THR A 342 11.21 -20.46 1.87
C THR A 342 12.07 -21.51 2.58
N ALA A 343 11.62 -22.78 2.62
CA ALA A 343 12.41 -23.87 3.20
C ALA A 343 13.76 -24.04 2.48
N LEU A 344 13.75 -24.08 1.15
CA LEU A 344 14.96 -24.22 0.34
C LEU A 344 15.88 -23.00 0.54
N PHE A 345 15.31 -21.79 0.49
CA PHE A 345 16.06 -20.54 0.63
C PHE A 345 16.74 -20.45 2.00
N VAL A 346 15.99 -20.64 3.10
CA VAL A 346 16.56 -20.61 4.45
C VAL A 346 17.56 -21.75 4.65
N TYR A 347 17.30 -22.94 4.11
CA TYR A 347 18.26 -24.04 4.15
C TYR A 347 19.60 -23.67 3.50
N LEU A 348 19.57 -23.04 2.32
CA LEU A 348 20.76 -22.55 1.64
C LEU A 348 21.50 -21.50 2.47
N CYS A 349 20.78 -20.54 3.07
CA CYS A 349 21.35 -19.55 3.99
C CYS A 349 22.08 -20.21 5.17
N VAL A 350 21.47 -21.23 5.80
CA VAL A 350 22.10 -21.98 6.90
C VAL A 350 23.36 -22.70 6.41
N MET A 351 23.31 -23.35 5.25
CA MET A 351 24.48 -24.03 4.69
C MET A 351 25.61 -23.04 4.39
N ILE A 352 25.29 -21.87 3.83
CA ILE A 352 26.26 -20.79 3.58
C ILE A 352 26.89 -20.32 4.89
N ALA A 353 26.08 -20.08 5.93
CA ALA A 353 26.57 -19.70 7.26
C ALA A 353 27.55 -20.73 7.85
N VAL A 354 27.34 -22.03 7.57
CA VAL A 354 28.14 -23.13 8.10
C VAL A 354 29.43 -23.40 7.29
N ILE A 355 29.56 -22.91 6.05
CA ILE A 355 30.75 -23.16 5.20
C ILE A 355 32.05 -22.73 5.90
N LYS A 356 32.13 -21.48 6.35
CA LYS A 356 33.36 -20.95 6.98
C LYS A 356 33.68 -21.66 8.30
N PRO A 357 32.74 -21.81 9.25
CA PRO A 357 32.97 -22.57 10.47
C PRO A 357 33.42 -24.02 10.21
N ALA A 358 32.78 -24.71 9.26
CA ALA A 358 33.14 -26.08 8.91
C ALA A 358 34.55 -26.18 8.29
N LYS A 359 34.98 -25.18 7.49
CA LYS A 359 36.37 -25.09 7.01
C LYS A 359 37.34 -24.90 8.17
N ILE A 360 37.02 -24.06 9.16
CA ILE A 360 37.86 -23.86 10.34
C ILE A 360 38.02 -25.18 11.12
N ALA A 361 36.93 -25.89 11.39
CA ALA A 361 36.96 -27.19 12.07
C ALA A 361 37.80 -28.23 11.33
N ALA A 362 37.77 -28.23 9.99
CA ALA A 362 38.54 -29.16 9.17
C ALA A 362 40.06 -28.93 9.21
N HIS A 363 40.49 -27.69 9.42
CA HIS A 363 41.90 -27.31 9.43
C HIS A 363 42.55 -27.40 10.81
N VAL A 364 41.77 -27.63 11.88
CA VAL A 364 42.32 -27.81 13.22
C VAL A 364 43.37 -28.92 13.21
N THR A 365 44.61 -28.58 13.58
CA THR A 365 45.70 -29.55 13.67
C THR A 365 45.82 -30.10 15.10
N PRO A 366 46.36 -31.33 15.26
CA PRO A 366 46.75 -31.86 16.56
C PRO A 366 47.58 -30.88 17.41
N ILE A 367 48.57 -30.24 16.78
CA ILE A 367 49.49 -29.33 17.46
C ILE A 367 48.80 -28.01 17.86
N GLU A 368 47.93 -27.46 17.03
CA GLU A 368 47.14 -26.27 17.39
C GLU A 368 46.20 -26.54 18.56
N ALA A 369 45.59 -27.73 18.63
CA ALA A 369 44.72 -28.09 19.74
C ALA A 369 45.49 -28.29 21.05
N VAL A 370 46.74 -28.77 20.97
CA VAL A 370 47.68 -28.83 22.11
C VAL A 370 48.14 -27.43 22.51
N ARG A 371 48.47 -26.55 21.55
CA ARG A 371 48.75 -25.12 21.83
C ARG A 371 47.53 -24.41 22.41
N TYR A 372 46.31 -24.84 22.07
CA TYR A 372 45.09 -24.36 22.72
C TYR A 372 44.97 -24.80 24.19
N MET A 373 45.63 -25.89 24.62
CA MET A 373 45.75 -26.27 26.04
C MET A 373 46.64 -25.28 26.82
N ALA A 374 47.62 -24.66 26.16
CA ALA A 374 48.41 -23.55 26.66
C ALA A 374 47.73 -22.23 26.26
N GLY A 375 46.58 -21.94 26.90
CA GLY A 375 45.63 -20.89 26.55
C GLY A 375 46.17 -19.74 25.69
N ASN A 376 45.79 -19.71 24.41
CA ASN A 376 45.96 -18.58 23.49
C ASN A 376 47.27 -17.78 23.64
N ASN A 377 48.41 -18.47 23.64
CA ASN A 377 49.71 -17.86 23.40
C ASN A 377 50.07 -17.89 21.90
N ASP A 378 49.18 -17.38 21.04
CA ASP A 378 49.69 -16.53 19.96
C ASP A 378 50.06 -15.18 20.60
N VAL A 379 51.08 -15.25 21.45
CA VAL A 379 52.09 -14.22 21.50
C VAL A 379 52.76 -14.31 20.12
N MET A 380 52.12 -13.70 19.12
CA MET A 380 52.94 -12.97 18.17
C MET A 380 53.83 -12.12 19.06
N SER A 381 55.14 -12.36 19.00
CA SER A 381 56.19 -11.65 19.70
C SER A 381 56.25 -10.19 19.25
N ASN A 382 55.13 -9.48 19.37
CA ASN A 382 55.06 -8.05 19.42
C ASN A 382 54.69 -7.75 20.87
N SER A 383 55.71 -7.72 21.72
CA SER A 383 55.61 -7.17 23.06
C SER A 383 54.81 -5.87 22.98
N THR A 384 53.68 -5.81 23.68
CA THR A 384 52.95 -4.56 23.81
C THR A 384 53.91 -3.55 24.44
N LYS A 385 54.20 -2.43 23.77
CA LYS A 385 55.08 -1.34 24.28
C LYS A 385 54.59 -0.72 25.60
N VAL A 386 53.42 -1.11 26.09
CA VAL A 386 52.80 -0.62 27.33
C VAL A 386 53.09 -1.63 28.44
N LEU A 387 54.08 -1.31 29.28
CA LEU A 387 54.52 -2.15 30.41
C LEU A 387 53.51 -2.20 31.57
N HIS A 388 52.66 -1.17 31.72
CA HIS A 388 51.76 -1.03 32.87
C HIS A 388 50.37 -0.63 32.37
N ARG A 389 49.33 -1.35 32.79
CA ARG A 389 47.92 -1.03 32.51
C ARG A 389 47.15 -1.09 33.82
N SER A 390 46.25 -0.14 34.04
CA SER A 390 45.39 -0.17 35.23
C SER A 390 44.43 -1.36 35.15
N LEU A 391 44.36 -2.14 36.23
CA LEU A 391 43.54 -3.36 36.38
C LEU A 391 42.06 -3.04 36.66
N SER A 392 41.51 -2.03 35.98
CA SER A 392 40.08 -1.74 36.04
C SER A 392 39.29 -2.81 35.28
N ALA A 393 38.08 -3.12 35.75
CA ALA A 393 37.14 -4.01 35.05
C ALA A 393 36.92 -3.56 33.59
N LYS A 394 36.86 -2.24 33.34
CA LYS A 394 36.73 -1.67 31.98
C LYS A 394 37.92 -2.03 31.08
N ASN A 395 39.14 -1.90 31.61
CA ASN A 395 40.36 -2.22 30.87
C ASN A 395 40.49 -3.72 30.62
N LEU A 396 40.17 -4.56 31.61
CA LEU A 396 40.17 -6.02 31.45
C LEU A 396 39.15 -6.47 30.40
N ALA A 397 37.97 -5.85 30.36
CA ALA A 397 36.96 -6.11 29.33
C ALA A 397 37.45 -5.68 27.93
N PHE A 398 38.02 -4.48 27.79
CA PHE A 398 38.55 -4.01 26.50
C PHE A 398 39.71 -4.87 25.98
N LEU A 399 40.59 -5.32 26.88
CA LEU A 399 41.66 -6.25 26.54
C LEU A 399 41.11 -7.62 26.11
N ASN A 400 40.00 -8.08 26.70
CA ASN A 400 39.32 -9.30 26.27
C ASN A 400 38.80 -9.17 24.83
N PHE A 401 38.15 -8.04 24.52
CA PHE A 401 37.67 -7.73 23.18
C PHE A 401 38.79 -7.61 22.16
N ALA A 402 39.89 -6.92 22.51
CA ALA A 402 41.05 -6.74 21.65
C ALA A 402 41.84 -8.03 21.42
N ARG A 403 41.81 -9.00 22.35
CA ARG A 403 42.51 -10.28 22.24
C ARG A 403 41.87 -11.20 21.19
N ASN A 404 40.55 -11.16 21.01
CA ASN A 404 39.85 -11.94 20.00
C ASN A 404 39.11 -11.04 19.02
N ARG A 405 39.86 -10.22 18.27
CA ARG A 405 39.32 -9.22 17.33
C ARG A 405 38.30 -9.79 16.36
N LYS A 406 38.49 -11.02 15.88
CA LYS A 406 37.55 -11.71 14.98
C LYS A 406 36.22 -12.01 15.67
N LYS A 407 36.24 -12.63 16.86
CA LYS A 407 35.03 -12.91 17.64
C LYS A 407 34.30 -11.61 18.03
N THR A 408 35.05 -10.61 18.47
CA THR A 408 34.53 -9.31 18.88
C THR A 408 33.85 -8.60 17.70
N ALA A 409 34.53 -8.47 16.57
CA ALA A 409 33.97 -7.84 15.36
C ALA A 409 32.69 -8.57 14.91
N LEU A 410 32.69 -9.90 14.95
CA LEU A 410 31.53 -10.69 14.56
C LEU A 410 30.33 -10.48 15.48
N THR A 411 30.58 -10.38 16.80
CA THR A 411 29.54 -10.15 17.79
C THR A 411 28.96 -8.74 17.62
N ILE A 412 29.82 -7.73 17.49
CA ILE A 412 29.42 -6.33 17.25
C ILE A 412 28.61 -6.21 15.97
N LEU A 413 29.07 -6.82 14.87
CA LEU A 413 28.38 -6.73 13.59
C LEU A 413 27.03 -7.46 13.64
N SER A 414 26.93 -8.61 14.32
CA SER A 414 25.64 -9.30 14.50
C SER A 414 24.64 -8.49 15.33
N LEU A 415 25.08 -7.90 16.44
CA LEU A 415 24.24 -7.08 17.30
C LEU A 415 23.88 -5.75 16.62
N GLY A 416 24.84 -5.18 15.88
CA GLY A 416 24.67 -3.95 15.13
C GLY A 416 23.64 -4.08 14.01
N VAL A 417 23.68 -5.17 13.23
CA VAL A 417 22.65 -5.42 12.20
C VAL A 417 21.26 -5.53 12.82
N CYS A 418 21.11 -6.26 13.94
CA CYS A 418 19.83 -6.33 14.65
C CYS A 418 19.37 -4.96 15.17
N GLY A 419 20.30 -4.17 15.74
CA GLY A 419 20.00 -2.82 16.23
C GLY A 419 19.59 -1.86 15.12
N ILE A 420 20.29 -1.88 13.99
CA ILE A 420 19.97 -1.08 12.81
C ILE A 420 18.59 -1.44 12.27
N LEU A 421 18.27 -2.73 12.16
CA LEU A 421 16.94 -3.16 11.71
C LEU A 421 15.84 -2.71 12.67
N LEU A 422 16.05 -2.83 13.97
CA LEU A 422 15.09 -2.36 14.97
C LEU A 422 14.89 -0.84 14.89
N MET A 423 15.97 -0.07 14.79
CA MET A 423 15.92 1.39 14.68
C MET A 423 15.26 1.83 13.38
N ALA A 424 15.55 1.17 12.25
CA ALA A 424 14.93 1.46 10.97
C ALA A 424 13.41 1.18 11.01
N SER A 425 13.00 0.03 11.56
CA SER A 425 11.58 -0.28 11.75
C SER A 425 10.90 0.72 12.68
N SER A 426 11.53 1.07 13.80
CA SER A 426 10.98 2.06 14.74
C SER A 426 10.86 3.45 14.09
N ALA A 427 11.87 3.88 13.35
CA ALA A 427 11.85 5.15 12.64
C ALA A 427 10.74 5.18 11.59
N TYR A 428 10.54 4.08 10.84
CA TYR A 428 9.46 3.97 9.87
C TYR A 428 8.08 4.07 10.56
N PHE A 429 7.82 3.28 11.60
CA PHE A 429 6.53 3.34 12.30
C PHE A 429 6.29 4.68 13.01
N ASN A 430 7.33 5.29 13.57
CA ASN A 430 7.22 6.61 14.21
C ASN A 430 7.13 7.77 13.20
N SER A 431 7.46 7.53 11.92
CA SER A 431 7.27 8.54 10.87
C SER A 431 5.82 8.65 10.41
N ILE A 432 4.98 7.67 10.75
CA ILE A 432 3.54 7.69 10.47
C ILE A 432 2.83 8.35 11.66
N ASP A 433 2.47 9.62 11.48
CA ASP A 433 1.61 10.35 12.42
C ASP A 433 0.22 10.52 11.77
N PRO A 434 -0.79 9.73 12.16
CA PRO A 434 -2.14 9.83 11.60
C PRO A 434 -2.76 11.21 11.79
N LEU A 435 -2.45 11.89 12.89
CA LEU A 435 -2.97 13.24 13.15
C LEU A 435 -2.31 14.24 12.21
N ALA A 436 -0.98 14.19 12.06
CA ALA A 436 -0.30 15.05 11.09
C ALA A 436 -0.77 14.78 9.66
N MET A 437 -1.01 13.52 9.28
CA MET A 437 -1.58 13.15 7.98
C MET A 437 -3.00 13.69 7.79
N ALA A 438 -3.87 13.57 8.81
CA ALA A 438 -5.22 14.13 8.75
C ALA A 438 -5.20 15.67 8.70
N ARG A 439 -4.30 16.31 9.45
CA ARG A 439 -4.08 17.77 9.44
C ARG A 439 -3.55 18.28 8.11
N ARG A 440 -2.97 17.44 7.25
CA ARG A 440 -2.68 17.85 5.85
C ARG A 440 -3.96 18.09 5.06
N SER A 441 -4.98 17.25 5.24
CA SER A 441 -6.29 17.43 4.58
C SER A 441 -7.15 18.50 5.26
N PHE A 442 -6.96 18.72 6.56
CA PHE A 442 -7.69 19.72 7.36
C PHE A 442 -6.73 20.59 8.20
N PRO A 443 -5.98 21.53 7.58
CA PRO A 443 -4.94 22.29 8.28
C PRO A 443 -5.49 23.33 9.25
N TYR A 444 -6.71 23.83 9.02
CA TYR A 444 -7.30 24.90 9.82
C TYR A 444 -8.53 24.50 10.63
N GLY A 445 -9.05 23.27 10.50
CA GLY A 445 -10.28 22.86 11.17
C GLY A 445 -10.49 21.35 11.17
N GLU A 446 -11.72 20.92 11.46
CA GLU A 446 -12.14 19.50 11.42
C GLU A 446 -13.24 19.24 10.37
N ILE A 447 -13.94 20.30 9.96
CA ILE A 447 -15.01 20.27 8.99
C ILE A 447 -14.65 21.23 7.87
N ARG A 448 -14.90 20.79 6.64
CA ARG A 448 -14.77 21.61 5.44
C ARG A 448 -16.12 21.73 4.76
N LEU A 449 -16.53 22.96 4.50
CA LEU A 449 -17.74 23.27 3.74
C LEU A 449 -17.31 23.72 2.35
N GLU A 450 -17.91 23.14 1.33
CA GLU A 450 -17.60 23.43 -0.07
C GLU A 450 -18.90 23.75 -0.82
N LEU A 451 -18.77 24.58 -1.86
CA LEU A 451 -19.87 24.94 -2.73
C LEU A 451 -20.04 23.89 -3.83
N GLY A 452 -21.29 23.48 -4.09
CA GLY A 452 -21.66 22.53 -5.15
C GLY A 452 -22.05 21.14 -4.61
N ASP A 453 -22.92 20.44 -5.33
CA ASP A 453 -23.49 19.15 -4.88
C ASP A 453 -22.45 18.01 -4.73
N TYR A 454 -21.28 18.16 -5.37
CA TYR A 454 -20.13 17.24 -5.29
C TYR A 454 -18.79 17.98 -5.10
N GLY A 455 -18.87 19.19 -4.53
CA GLY A 455 -17.73 20.10 -4.41
C GLY A 455 -17.35 20.80 -5.72
N PRO A 456 -16.29 21.64 -5.70
CA PRO A 456 -15.96 22.51 -6.83
C PRO A 456 -15.42 21.75 -8.03
N GLN A 457 -14.75 20.62 -7.81
CA GLN A 457 -14.15 19.76 -8.84
C GLN A 457 -15.15 19.27 -9.89
N ALA A 458 -16.42 19.16 -9.50
CA ALA A 458 -17.48 18.61 -10.35
C ALA A 458 -18.04 19.62 -11.36
N HIS A 459 -17.54 20.86 -11.33
CA HIS A 459 -18.03 21.95 -12.16
C HIS A 459 -16.87 22.46 -13.01
N ASN A 460 -17.16 22.88 -14.25
CA ASN A 460 -16.20 23.68 -15.01
C ASN A 460 -16.15 25.12 -14.47
N SER A 461 -15.22 25.92 -14.98
CA SER A 461 -15.03 27.30 -14.52
C SER A 461 -16.30 28.17 -14.60
N GLU A 462 -17.04 28.09 -15.71
CA GLU A 462 -18.24 28.91 -15.93
C GLU A 462 -19.36 28.51 -14.96
N GLN A 463 -19.65 27.21 -14.87
CA GLN A 463 -20.65 26.65 -13.95
C GLN A 463 -20.35 27.02 -12.49
N TYR A 464 -19.09 26.88 -12.08
CA TYR A 464 -18.71 27.20 -10.70
C TYR A 464 -18.81 28.70 -10.43
N SER A 465 -18.42 29.54 -11.39
CA SER A 465 -18.54 31.00 -11.28
C SER A 465 -20.00 31.46 -11.13
N GLU A 466 -20.94 30.83 -11.86
CA GLU A 466 -22.37 31.10 -11.69
C GLU A 466 -22.88 30.69 -10.30
N LEU A 467 -22.43 29.55 -9.77
CA LEU A 467 -22.76 29.15 -8.39
C LEU A 467 -22.21 30.15 -7.37
N GLN A 468 -21.00 30.66 -7.56
CA GLN A 468 -20.40 31.63 -6.65
C GLN A 468 -21.17 32.96 -6.61
N LYS A 469 -21.81 33.37 -7.71
CA LYS A 469 -22.65 34.58 -7.76
C LYS A 469 -23.86 34.52 -6.83
N LEU A 470 -24.30 33.33 -6.42
CA LEU A 470 -25.39 33.17 -5.43
C LEU A 470 -24.99 33.67 -4.04
N ASN A 471 -23.68 33.80 -3.77
CA ASN A 471 -23.13 34.31 -2.52
C ASN A 471 -23.76 33.69 -1.26
N LEU A 472 -23.78 32.35 -1.20
CA LEU A 472 -24.47 31.59 -0.15
C LEU A 472 -23.86 31.77 1.25
N LEU A 473 -22.58 32.17 1.34
CA LEU A 473 -21.89 32.45 2.61
C LEU A 473 -22.24 33.85 3.13
N THR A 474 -23.51 34.04 3.48
CA THR A 474 -24.00 35.28 4.09
C THR A 474 -23.56 35.40 5.56
N GLU A 475 -23.55 36.62 6.11
CA GLU A 475 -23.26 36.83 7.54
C GLU A 475 -24.26 36.08 8.44
N ASP A 476 -25.55 36.08 8.10
CA ASP A 476 -26.57 35.32 8.84
C ASP A 476 -26.25 33.82 8.85
N PHE A 477 -25.81 33.27 7.70
CA PHE A 477 -25.41 31.87 7.62
C PHE A 477 -24.14 31.60 8.45
N ARG A 478 -23.17 32.52 8.41
CA ARG A 478 -21.95 32.44 9.22
C ARG A 478 -22.28 32.43 10.71
N GLU A 479 -23.15 33.32 11.18
CA GLU A 479 -23.62 33.36 12.57
C GLU A 479 -24.33 32.05 12.94
N SER A 480 -25.16 31.50 12.04
CA SER A 480 -25.82 30.22 12.27
C SER A 480 -24.86 29.04 12.44
N ILE A 481 -23.70 29.07 11.78
CA ILE A 481 -22.66 28.05 11.94
C ILE A 481 -21.91 28.25 13.27
N LEU A 482 -21.60 29.51 13.64
CA LEU A 482 -20.94 29.82 14.91
C LEU A 482 -21.80 29.52 16.15
N ASP A 483 -23.13 29.53 16.01
CA ASP A 483 -24.06 29.18 17.10
C ASP A 483 -24.14 27.66 17.35
N ILE A 484 -23.58 26.84 16.45
CA ILE A 484 -23.52 25.38 16.65
C ILE A 484 -22.53 25.08 17.78
N ASP A 485 -22.99 24.37 18.81
CA ASP A 485 -22.15 23.94 19.93
C ASP A 485 -20.89 23.19 19.46
N GLY A 486 -19.73 23.69 19.88
CA GLY A 486 -18.41 23.17 19.49
C GLY A 486 -17.73 23.87 18.31
N VAL A 487 -18.39 24.82 17.62
CA VAL A 487 -17.74 25.62 16.57
C VAL A 487 -17.03 26.84 17.19
N GLU A 488 -15.69 26.87 17.12
CA GLU A 488 -14.89 27.97 17.70
C GLU A 488 -14.57 29.08 16.69
N GLU A 489 -14.29 28.73 15.44
CA GLU A 489 -13.85 29.66 14.39
C GLU A 489 -14.30 29.16 13.01
N ILE A 490 -14.58 30.09 12.09
CA ILE A 490 -14.77 29.83 10.67
C ILE A 490 -13.63 30.48 9.91
N LYS A 491 -12.88 29.68 9.14
CA LYS A 491 -11.88 30.19 8.19
C LYS A 491 -12.37 30.04 6.77
N GLU A 492 -12.22 31.12 6.02
CA GLU A 492 -12.67 31.19 4.63
C GLU A 492 -11.54 30.92 3.66
N TYR A 493 -11.88 30.18 2.60
CA TYR A 493 -11.00 29.98 1.45
C TYR A 493 -11.57 30.77 0.28
N GLN A 494 -10.72 31.59 -0.33
CA GLN A 494 -11.04 32.26 -1.57
C GLN A 494 -10.39 31.50 -2.71
N GLY A 495 -11.19 31.15 -3.71
CA GLY A 495 -10.74 30.40 -4.87
C GLY A 495 -11.87 30.17 -5.85
N THR A 496 -11.53 29.71 -7.04
CA THR A 496 -12.48 29.38 -8.10
C THR A 496 -12.05 28.10 -8.80
N VAL A 497 -12.73 27.71 -9.88
CA VAL A 497 -12.30 26.63 -10.78
C VAL A 497 -11.74 27.27 -12.04
N LEU A 498 -10.56 26.84 -12.46
CA LEU A 498 -9.95 27.22 -13.73
C LEU A 498 -10.11 26.06 -14.70
N ASN A 499 -10.45 26.34 -15.95
CA ASN A 499 -10.27 25.37 -17.02
C ASN A 499 -8.81 25.51 -17.50
N VAL A 500 -7.95 24.55 -17.16
CA VAL A 500 -6.53 24.59 -17.52
C VAL A 500 -6.29 23.72 -18.74
N ARG A 501 -5.79 24.32 -19.82
CA ARG A 501 -5.35 23.57 -20.99
C ARG A 501 -3.96 22.99 -20.72
N MET A 502 -3.91 21.68 -20.56
CA MET A 502 -2.70 20.93 -20.33
C MET A 502 -1.81 20.91 -21.59
N PRO A 503 -0.49 20.71 -21.45
CA PRO A 503 0.41 20.53 -22.59
C PRO A 503 0.05 19.32 -23.48
N THR A 504 -0.69 18.33 -22.94
CA THR A 504 -1.24 17.20 -23.71
C THR A 504 -2.36 17.61 -24.67
N GLY A 505 -2.96 18.78 -24.47
CA GLY A 505 -4.07 19.32 -25.26
C GLY A 505 -5.42 19.25 -24.53
N ASP A 506 -5.51 18.46 -23.46
CA ASP A 506 -6.71 18.28 -22.65
C ASP A 506 -7.05 19.54 -21.86
N ILE A 507 -8.33 19.77 -21.58
CA ILE A 507 -8.80 20.87 -20.73
C ILE A 507 -9.34 20.26 -19.44
N GLU A 508 -8.70 20.60 -18.34
CA GLU A 508 -9.01 20.02 -17.03
C GLU A 508 -9.53 21.11 -16.07
N PRO A 509 -10.65 20.87 -15.38
CA PRO A 509 -11.12 21.76 -14.33
C PRO A 509 -10.19 21.64 -13.13
N ILE A 510 -9.29 22.62 -12.98
CA ILE A 510 -8.43 22.79 -11.82
C ILE A 510 -8.98 23.92 -10.98
N VAL A 511 -9.71 23.50 -9.99
CA VAL A 511 -9.83 24.14 -8.70
C VAL A 511 -8.55 24.96 -8.38
N SER A 512 -8.62 26.31 -8.28
CA SER A 512 -7.51 27.24 -7.95
C SER A 512 -7.80 28.23 -6.79
N ASP A 513 -6.83 28.47 -5.90
CA ASP A 513 -6.93 29.29 -4.71
C ASP A 513 -6.46 30.69 -5.07
N ALA A 514 -7.17 31.69 -4.56
CA ALA A 514 -6.80 33.07 -4.75
C ALA A 514 -5.50 33.34 -4.01
N TYR A 515 -4.48 33.80 -4.74
CA TYR A 515 -3.22 34.16 -4.12
C TYR A 515 -3.34 35.54 -3.44
N THR A 516 -3.18 35.58 -2.12
CA THR A 516 -3.36 36.78 -1.29
C THR A 516 -2.09 37.17 -0.54
N PRO A 517 -1.94 38.45 -0.12
CA PRO A 517 -0.78 38.89 0.66
C PRO A 517 -0.56 38.10 1.97
N SER A 518 -1.64 37.60 2.59
CA SER A 518 -1.56 36.78 3.80
C SER A 518 -0.99 35.39 3.53
N SER A 519 -1.18 34.85 2.33
CA SER A 519 -0.66 33.55 1.90
C SER A 519 0.81 33.59 1.41
N GLN A 520 1.33 34.77 1.06
CA GLN A 520 2.69 34.91 0.49
C GLN A 520 3.78 34.35 1.37
N LYS A 521 3.77 34.71 2.66
CA LYS A 521 4.79 34.25 3.60
C LYS A 521 4.81 32.73 3.74
N LEU A 522 3.65 32.08 3.65
CA LEU A 522 3.55 30.62 3.71
C LEU A 522 4.12 30.00 2.42
N LEU A 523 3.77 30.53 1.26
CA LEU A 523 4.28 30.02 -0.03
C LEU A 523 5.80 30.21 -0.17
N GLU A 524 6.35 31.32 0.34
CA GLU A 524 7.79 31.55 0.41
C GLU A 524 8.53 30.53 1.28
N GLU A 525 7.94 30.08 2.39
CA GLU A 525 8.54 29.08 3.29
C GLU A 525 8.68 27.71 2.62
N TYR A 526 7.77 27.39 1.70
CA TYR A 526 7.72 26.09 1.00
C TYR A 526 8.18 26.19 -0.46
N LEU A 527 8.78 27.32 -0.86
CA LEU A 527 9.27 27.52 -2.22
C LEU A 527 10.48 26.61 -2.50
N ILE A 528 10.35 25.76 -3.52
CA ILE A 528 11.43 24.90 -4.01
C ILE A 528 12.25 25.66 -5.06
N ASP A 529 11.57 26.32 -6.00
CA ASP A 529 12.20 27.01 -7.13
C ASP A 529 11.35 28.21 -7.61
N GLY A 530 11.99 29.20 -8.22
CA GLY A 530 11.34 30.40 -8.75
C GLY A 530 11.10 31.51 -7.72
N THR A 531 9.94 32.16 -7.81
CA THR A 531 9.50 33.28 -6.96
C THR A 531 8.09 33.03 -6.43
N ALA A 532 7.86 33.43 -5.19
CA ALA A 532 6.53 33.54 -4.61
C ALA A 532 6.13 35.01 -4.39
N ASP A 533 6.88 36.00 -4.89
CA ASP A 533 6.50 37.40 -4.67
C ASP A 533 5.22 37.76 -5.42
N LEU A 534 4.19 38.20 -4.68
CA LEU A 534 2.88 38.49 -5.26
C LEU A 534 2.92 39.62 -6.28
N GLN A 535 3.74 40.66 -6.07
CA GLN A 535 3.82 41.76 -7.03
C GLN A 535 4.53 41.33 -8.32
N GLU A 536 5.58 40.52 -8.20
CA GLU A 536 6.29 39.97 -9.35
C GLU A 536 5.37 39.06 -10.19
N LEU A 537 4.56 38.22 -9.54
CA LEU A 537 3.58 37.36 -10.21
C LEU A 537 2.49 38.19 -10.91
N LEU A 538 1.94 39.20 -10.24
CA LEU A 538 0.95 40.12 -10.84
C LEU A 538 1.48 40.82 -12.09
N ASN A 539 2.73 41.28 -12.06
CA ASN A 539 3.33 42.02 -13.18
C ASN A 539 3.62 41.15 -14.41
N ASN A 540 3.68 39.82 -14.25
CA ASN A 540 4.13 38.90 -15.29
C ASN A 540 3.10 37.81 -15.63
N ASN A 541 1.86 37.92 -15.16
CA ASN A 541 0.83 36.86 -15.24
C ASN A 541 1.36 35.52 -14.72
N GLY A 542 2.09 35.58 -13.61
CA GLY A 542 2.74 34.46 -12.98
C GLY A 542 1.77 33.63 -12.15
N ILE A 543 1.98 32.31 -12.18
CA ILE A 543 1.31 31.34 -11.31
C ILE A 543 2.35 30.56 -10.51
N ILE A 544 1.91 30.06 -9.36
CA ILE A 544 2.67 29.12 -8.54
C ILE A 544 2.05 27.75 -8.71
N ILE A 545 2.87 26.71 -8.85
CA ILE A 545 2.42 25.33 -8.98
C ILE A 545 3.01 24.49 -7.86
N GLU A 546 2.17 23.62 -7.30
CA GLU A 546 2.60 22.61 -6.36
C GLU A 546 3.39 21.49 -7.05
N ASN A 547 4.52 21.08 -6.47
CA ASN A 547 5.31 19.95 -6.93
C ASN A 547 4.68 18.60 -6.52
N GLY A 548 3.50 18.30 -7.06
CA GLY A 548 2.78 17.05 -6.83
C GLY A 548 3.08 16.00 -7.90
N PRO A 549 3.17 14.69 -7.54
CA PRO A 549 3.37 13.62 -8.52
C PRO A 549 2.22 13.53 -9.54
N GLN A 550 1.03 14.01 -9.18
CA GLN A 550 -0.17 14.04 -10.01
C GLN A 550 0.00 14.78 -11.34
N TRP A 551 0.81 15.85 -11.40
CA TRP A 551 1.06 16.56 -12.65
C TRP A 551 1.66 15.63 -13.71
N LYS A 552 2.62 14.81 -13.28
CA LYS A 552 3.32 13.87 -14.14
C LYS A 552 2.54 12.58 -14.36
N GLU A 553 1.93 12.04 -13.30
CA GLU A 553 1.23 10.75 -13.34
C GLU A 553 -0.14 10.84 -14.03
N THR A 554 -0.88 11.94 -13.81
CA THR A 554 -2.22 12.15 -14.35
C THR A 554 -2.16 12.92 -15.67
N PHE A 555 -1.42 14.03 -15.72
CA PHE A 555 -1.43 14.94 -16.87
C PHE A 555 -0.19 14.81 -17.77
N GLY A 556 0.76 13.92 -17.44
CA GLY A 556 1.98 13.72 -18.23
C GLY A 556 2.89 14.96 -18.29
N TRP A 557 2.70 15.93 -17.39
CA TRP A 557 3.41 17.20 -17.40
C TRP A 557 4.34 17.31 -16.19
N ASP A 558 5.63 17.55 -16.46
CA ASP A 558 6.65 17.83 -15.45
C ASP A 558 6.85 19.35 -15.42
N ALA A 559 6.15 20.04 -14.54
CA ALA A 559 6.09 21.50 -14.52
C ALA A 559 7.47 22.11 -14.23
N VAL A 560 7.92 23.03 -15.09
CA VAL A 560 9.18 23.76 -14.91
C VAL A 560 8.92 25.26 -14.90
N ILE A 561 9.73 26.00 -14.14
CA ILE A 561 9.73 27.46 -14.17
C ILE A 561 9.90 27.95 -15.62
N GLY A 562 8.98 28.78 -16.07
CA GLY A 562 8.95 29.31 -17.42
C GLY A 562 7.89 28.73 -18.33
N ASP A 563 7.30 27.59 -17.96
CA ASP A 563 6.21 26.96 -18.72
C ASP A 563 5.04 27.92 -18.85
N LYS A 564 4.36 27.87 -20.00
CA LYS A 564 3.19 28.68 -20.31
C LYS A 564 1.97 27.80 -20.39
N LEU A 565 0.89 28.24 -19.76
CA LEU A 565 -0.40 27.56 -19.77
C LEU A 565 -1.48 28.53 -20.23
N LEU A 566 -2.52 27.99 -20.86
CA LEU A 566 -3.76 28.72 -21.09
C LEU A 566 -4.76 28.29 -20.03
N ILE A 567 -5.23 29.26 -19.26
CA ILE A 567 -6.30 29.07 -18.27
C ILE A 567 -7.54 29.83 -18.72
N GLU A 568 -8.70 29.27 -18.45
CA GLU A 568 -9.98 29.95 -18.63
C GLU A 568 -10.71 30.08 -17.30
N VAL A 569 -11.18 31.30 -17.03
CA VAL A 569 -11.91 31.67 -15.82
C VAL A 569 -13.09 32.56 -16.17
N GLY A 570 -14.30 32.18 -15.76
CA GLY A 570 -15.49 33.02 -15.95
C GLY A 570 -15.74 33.42 -17.42
N GLY A 571 -15.40 32.54 -18.37
CA GLY A 571 -15.51 32.77 -19.81
C GLY A 571 -14.40 33.63 -20.44
N GLN A 572 -13.34 33.97 -19.69
CA GLN A 572 -12.15 34.66 -20.21
C GLN A 572 -10.95 33.70 -20.28
N THR A 573 -10.19 33.74 -21.37
CA THR A 573 -8.95 32.96 -21.52
C THR A 573 -7.73 33.84 -21.29
N LEU A 574 -6.78 33.36 -20.49
CA LEU A 574 -5.51 34.03 -20.19
C LEU A 574 -4.32 33.09 -20.39
N GLU A 575 -3.23 33.63 -20.94
CA GLU A 575 -1.93 32.96 -20.93
C GLU A 575 -1.21 33.33 -19.63
N VAL A 576 -0.85 32.31 -18.85
CA VAL A 576 -0.11 32.43 -17.59
C VAL A 576 1.21 31.70 -17.66
N LYS A 577 2.14 32.11 -16.79
CA LYS A 577 3.50 31.56 -16.76
C LYS A 577 3.81 30.95 -15.39
N VAL A 578 4.35 29.74 -15.36
CA VAL A 578 4.86 29.11 -14.14
C VAL A 578 6.08 29.89 -13.66
N MET A 579 5.96 30.50 -12.49
CA MET A 579 6.99 31.38 -11.92
C MET A 579 7.44 30.96 -10.52
N GLY A 580 6.69 30.09 -9.84
CA GLY A 580 7.09 29.46 -8.59
C GLY A 580 6.68 27.99 -8.55
N ILE A 581 7.52 27.17 -7.93
CA ILE A 581 7.22 25.77 -7.63
C ILE A 581 7.36 25.58 -6.12
N VAL A 582 6.30 25.10 -5.47
CA VAL A 582 6.26 24.90 -4.02
C VAL A 582 6.18 23.42 -3.64
N ASP A 583 6.66 23.09 -2.46
CA ASP A 583 6.62 21.72 -1.92
C ASP A 583 5.18 21.30 -1.63
N ALA A 584 4.82 20.09 -2.06
CA ALA A 584 3.51 19.48 -1.83
C ALA A 584 3.17 19.24 -0.35
N ASN A 585 4.13 19.41 0.57
CA ASN A 585 3.91 19.35 2.01
C ASN A 585 3.42 20.68 2.62
N ILE A 586 3.17 21.71 1.81
CA ILE A 586 2.61 22.97 2.30
C ILE A 586 1.27 22.71 3.04
N PRO A 587 1.08 23.21 4.27
CA PRO A 587 -0.13 22.99 5.06
C PRO A 587 -1.27 23.87 4.52
N TYR A 588 -1.85 23.46 3.40
CA TYR A 588 -2.85 24.24 2.68
C TYR A 588 -4.22 23.58 2.70
N GLY A 589 -5.27 24.40 2.80
CA GLY A 589 -6.62 24.00 3.19
C GLY A 589 -7.50 23.40 2.11
N GLY A 590 -6.91 22.51 1.30
CA GLY A 590 -7.65 21.37 0.80
C GLY A 590 -7.83 21.25 -0.70
N TYR A 591 -7.00 21.88 -1.52
CA TYR A 591 -7.07 21.62 -2.94
C TYR A 591 -5.68 21.52 -3.57
N ASP A 592 -5.54 20.59 -4.53
CA ASP A 592 -4.40 20.44 -5.42
C ASP A 592 -4.40 21.59 -6.43
N ARG A 593 -3.58 22.64 -6.27
CA ARG A 593 -3.80 23.87 -7.07
C ARG A 593 -2.56 24.53 -7.67
N VAL A 594 -2.80 25.04 -8.89
CA VAL A 594 -2.17 26.21 -9.50
C VAL A 594 -2.71 27.44 -8.78
N SER A 595 -1.87 28.32 -8.22
CA SER A 595 -2.32 29.58 -7.61
C SER A 595 -2.47 30.65 -8.70
N SER A 596 -3.69 31.13 -8.97
CA SER A 596 -3.94 32.25 -9.90
C SER A 596 -4.32 33.55 -9.17
N LEU A 597 -4.04 34.66 -9.85
CA LEU A 597 -4.05 36.02 -9.29
C LEU A 597 -5.47 36.51 -8.93
N HIS A 598 -5.53 37.35 -7.89
CA HIS A 598 -6.74 37.96 -7.30
C HIS A 598 -7.57 38.88 -8.23
N ASN A 599 -7.17 39.04 -9.50
CA ASN A 599 -7.84 39.92 -10.48
C ASN A 599 -8.65 39.14 -11.54
N LEU A 600 -8.94 37.87 -11.28
CA LEU A 600 -9.75 36.99 -12.14
C LEU A 600 -11.16 36.80 -11.58
#